data_AF-A0A970DCV9-F1
#
_entry.id   AF-A0A970DCV9-F1
#
_cell.length_a   1.000
_cell.length_b   1.000
_cell.length_c   1.000
_cell.angle_alpha   90.00
_cell.angle_beta   90.00
_cell.angle_gamma   90.00
#
_symmetry.space_group_name_H-M   'P 1'
#
loop_
_entity.id
_entity.type
_entity.pdbx_description
1 polymer ?
#
loop_
_entity_poly.entity_id
_entity_poly.type
_entity_poly.pdbx_seq_one_letter_code
_entity_poly.pdbx_strand_id
1 'polypeptide(L)'
;MNIGHHIRMRRKKLKMSQQEVAHNNWTRSYISQIESNRVQPSLQTLIALAEKLDTTVSDLIGDSIILAKAKATILSPKNCQNYLSKLHKTNTTIFLDRLTNSLLTNKPLDCQLPPNIELNYLTARLLIFQKNYHQAKEILVKNLRYLDDFWRILFLTQLSFIYRELMEEKNYQETIQQLRKLLAYENEDFENLKNQLIHELIYEPDLMRAKDLLTFFYALDYGTTFHHALKLAQAND
;
A
#
# COMPACT_ATOMS: atom_id res chain seq x y z
N MET A 1 -15.96 8.38 -6.00
CA MET A 1 -16.33 7.25 -5.12
C MET A 1 -17.56 6.54 -5.67
N ASN A 2 -17.55 5.20 -5.78
CA ASN A 2 -18.63 4.42 -6.40
C ASN A 2 -19.09 3.28 -5.46
N ILE A 3 -19.65 3.66 -4.31
CA ILE A 3 -20.15 2.71 -3.29
C ILE A 3 -21.20 1.76 -3.89
N GLY A 4 -22.11 2.29 -4.73
CA GLY A 4 -23.17 1.49 -5.36
C GLY A 4 -22.62 0.34 -6.18
N HIS A 5 -21.53 0.57 -6.92
CA HIS A 5 -20.85 -0.50 -7.67
C HIS A 5 -20.25 -1.56 -6.73
N HIS A 6 -19.60 -1.16 -5.64
CA HIS A 6 -19.02 -2.12 -4.68
C HIS A 6 -20.09 -3.00 -4.01
N ILE A 7 -21.21 -2.39 -3.57
CA ILE A 7 -22.38 -3.10 -3.04
C ILE A 7 -22.88 -4.14 -4.06
N ARG A 8 -23.09 -3.72 -5.31
CA ARG A 8 -23.53 -4.61 -6.39
C ARG A 8 -22.57 -5.77 -6.62
N MET A 9 -21.27 -5.49 -6.61
CA MET A 9 -20.24 -6.51 -6.82
C MET A 9 -20.19 -7.52 -5.67
N ARG A 10 -20.24 -7.06 -4.40
CA ARG A 10 -20.27 -7.97 -3.25
C ARG A 10 -21.55 -8.82 -3.24
N ARG A 11 -22.72 -8.21 -3.47
CA ARG A 11 -23.99 -8.93 -3.58
C ARG A 11 -23.93 -10.04 -4.64
N LYS A 12 -23.40 -9.73 -5.83
CA LYS A 12 -23.24 -10.72 -6.91
C LYS A 12 -22.28 -11.86 -6.53
N LYS A 13 -21.19 -11.58 -5.80
CA LYS A 13 -20.28 -12.62 -5.31
C LYS A 13 -20.98 -13.58 -4.34
N LEU A 14 -21.90 -13.05 -3.53
CA LEU A 14 -22.77 -13.85 -2.66
C LEU A 14 -23.96 -14.50 -3.39
N LYS A 15 -24.08 -14.27 -4.71
CA LYS A 15 -25.18 -14.77 -5.55
C LYS A 15 -26.58 -14.34 -5.08
N MET A 16 -26.69 -13.22 -4.37
CA MET A 16 -27.96 -12.73 -3.84
C MET A 16 -28.70 -11.84 -4.85
N SER A 17 -30.03 -11.89 -4.83
CA SER A 17 -30.87 -10.92 -5.55
C SER A 17 -30.97 -9.58 -4.80
N GLN A 18 -31.38 -8.50 -5.48
CA GLN A 18 -31.65 -7.23 -4.81
C GLN A 18 -32.80 -7.35 -3.79
N GLN A 19 -33.75 -8.25 -4.04
CA GLN A 19 -34.87 -8.52 -3.14
C GLN A 19 -34.40 -9.20 -1.86
N GLU A 20 -33.50 -10.18 -1.97
CA GLU A 20 -32.91 -10.86 -0.80
C GLU A 20 -32.11 -9.91 0.09
N VAL A 21 -31.33 -8.99 -0.50
CA VAL A 21 -30.61 -7.97 0.28
C VAL A 21 -31.59 -7.00 0.96
N ALA A 22 -32.59 -6.52 0.21
CA ALA A 22 -33.60 -5.61 0.72
C ALA A 22 -34.34 -6.21 1.93
N HIS A 23 -34.76 -7.48 1.81
CA HIS A 23 -35.53 -8.22 2.80
C HIS A 23 -36.70 -7.37 3.33
N ASN A 24 -36.77 -7.12 4.64
CA ASN A 24 -37.82 -6.32 5.29
C ASN A 24 -37.35 -4.88 5.60
N ASN A 25 -36.07 -4.57 5.37
CA ASN A 25 -35.47 -3.30 5.79
C ASN A 25 -35.65 -2.23 4.71
N TRP A 26 -35.69 -2.64 3.44
CA TRP A 26 -35.81 -1.75 2.30
C TRP A 26 -36.65 -2.38 1.19
N THR A 27 -36.96 -1.58 0.17
CA THR A 27 -37.54 -2.10 -1.07
C THR A 27 -36.45 -2.52 -2.05
N ARG A 28 -36.76 -3.46 -2.95
CA ARG A 28 -35.88 -3.81 -4.08
C ARG A 28 -35.45 -2.58 -4.88
N SER A 29 -36.39 -1.66 -5.10
CA SER A 29 -36.16 -0.42 -5.85
C SER A 29 -35.11 0.45 -5.18
N TYR A 30 -35.18 0.59 -3.85
CA TYR A 30 -34.19 1.34 -3.08
C TYR A 30 -32.77 0.75 -3.23
N ILE A 31 -32.62 -0.58 -3.12
CA ILE A 31 -31.33 -1.25 -3.37
C ILE A 31 -30.83 -1.00 -4.80
N SER A 32 -31.71 -1.09 -5.80
CA SER A 32 -31.35 -0.80 -7.19
C SER A 32 -30.88 0.64 -7.41
N GLN A 33 -31.53 1.60 -6.74
CA GLN A 33 -31.15 3.02 -6.80
C GLN A 33 -29.80 3.28 -6.12
N ILE A 34 -29.51 2.61 -5.01
CA ILE A 34 -28.17 2.64 -4.38
C ILE A 34 -27.12 2.07 -5.33
N GLU A 35 -27.35 0.88 -5.88
CA GLU A 35 -26.38 0.19 -6.75
C GLU A 35 -26.07 0.94 -8.06
N SER A 36 -26.99 1.81 -8.49
CA SER A 36 -26.83 2.68 -9.66
C SER A 36 -26.32 4.08 -9.32
N ASN A 37 -25.95 4.34 -8.05
CA ASN A 37 -25.55 5.64 -7.50
C ASN A 37 -26.60 6.76 -7.69
N ARG A 38 -27.87 6.40 -7.89
CA ARG A 38 -28.97 7.39 -7.94
C ARG A 38 -29.34 7.89 -6.55
N VAL A 39 -29.14 7.04 -5.54
CA VAL A 39 -29.35 7.37 -4.13
C VAL A 39 -28.08 7.06 -3.36
N GLN A 40 -27.63 8.02 -2.55
CA GLN A 40 -26.54 7.81 -1.61
C GLN A 40 -27.12 7.28 -0.29
N PRO A 41 -26.70 6.09 0.18
CA PRO A 41 -27.18 5.56 1.46
C PRO A 41 -26.64 6.41 2.63
N SER A 42 -27.42 6.50 3.71
CA SER A 42 -26.91 7.02 4.98
C SER A 42 -25.86 6.07 5.57
N LEU A 43 -25.09 6.54 6.56
CA LEU A 43 -24.14 5.68 7.26
C LEU A 43 -24.84 4.48 7.92
N GLN A 44 -26.00 4.69 8.54
CA GLN A 44 -26.80 3.61 9.13
C GLN A 44 -27.24 2.58 8.08
N THR A 45 -27.69 3.04 6.91
CA THR A 45 -28.03 2.15 5.79
C THR A 45 -26.80 1.37 5.31
N LEU A 46 -25.64 2.02 5.25
CA LEU A 46 -24.40 1.38 4.81
C LEU A 46 -23.89 0.33 5.80
N ILE A 47 -24.04 0.57 7.11
CA ILE A 47 -23.73 -0.41 8.17
C ILE A 47 -24.63 -1.64 8.01
N ALA A 48 -25.94 -1.45 7.92
CA ALA A 48 -26.88 -2.57 7.77
C ALA A 48 -26.68 -3.33 6.44
N LEU A 49 -26.26 -2.65 5.37
CA LEU A 49 -25.87 -3.30 4.11
C LEU A 49 -24.57 -4.10 4.26
N ALA A 50 -23.57 -3.58 4.98
CA ALA A 50 -22.32 -4.28 5.23
C ALA A 50 -22.55 -5.59 6.01
N GLU A 51 -23.39 -5.54 7.06
CA GLU A 51 -23.81 -6.73 7.81
C GLU A 51 -24.50 -7.77 6.92
N LYS A 52 -25.51 -7.36 6.13
CA LYS A 52 -26.23 -8.25 5.22
C LYS A 52 -25.35 -8.84 4.10
N LEU A 53 -24.30 -8.12 3.72
CA LEU A 53 -23.35 -8.53 2.69
C LEU A 53 -22.09 -9.16 3.27
N ASP A 54 -22.09 -9.49 4.56
CA ASP A 54 -21.00 -10.17 5.26
C ASP A 54 -19.66 -9.48 4.98
N THR A 55 -19.58 -8.18 5.24
CA THR A 55 -18.40 -7.35 4.93
C THR A 55 -18.37 -6.13 5.85
N THR A 56 -17.36 -5.28 5.72
CA THR A 56 -17.26 -4.04 6.49
C THR A 56 -17.69 -2.83 5.67
N VAL A 57 -18.08 -1.74 6.35
CA VAL A 57 -18.34 -0.45 5.70
C VAL A 57 -17.10 0.05 4.94
N SER A 58 -15.91 -0.17 5.50
CA SER A 58 -14.63 0.19 4.88
C SER A 58 -14.45 -0.49 3.52
N ASP A 59 -14.78 -1.78 3.41
CA ASP A 59 -14.68 -2.54 2.16
C ASP A 59 -15.66 -2.03 1.10
N LEU A 60 -16.87 -1.65 1.50
CA LEU A 60 -17.87 -1.08 0.59
C LEU A 60 -17.49 0.31 0.11
N ILE A 61 -16.83 1.12 0.94
CA ILE A 61 -16.29 2.42 0.54
C ILE A 61 -15.13 2.21 -0.44
N GLY A 62 -14.14 1.38 -0.06
CA GLY A 62 -13.06 0.93 -0.94
C GLY A 62 -11.98 1.97 -1.26
N ASP A 63 -12.07 3.19 -0.73
CA ASP A 63 -11.09 4.27 -0.97
C ASP A 63 -9.66 3.85 -0.58
N SER A 64 -9.51 3.07 0.50
CA SER A 64 -8.22 2.53 0.94
C SER A 64 -7.55 1.63 -0.12
N ILE A 65 -8.34 0.78 -0.78
CA ILE A 65 -7.88 -0.11 -1.86
C ILE A 65 -7.59 0.70 -3.13
N ILE A 66 -8.42 1.69 -3.47
CA ILE A 66 -8.17 2.56 -4.63
C ILE A 66 -6.88 3.36 -4.43
N LEU A 67 -6.65 3.89 -3.22
CA LEU A 67 -5.41 4.57 -2.87
C LEU A 67 -4.21 3.63 -2.94
N ALA A 68 -4.32 2.40 -2.43
CA ALA A 68 -3.27 1.39 -2.56
C ALA A 68 -2.94 1.08 -4.03
N LYS A 69 -3.96 0.96 -4.89
CA LYS A 69 -3.76 0.80 -6.34
C LYS A 69 -3.03 1.99 -6.97
N ALA A 70 -3.38 3.22 -6.57
CA ALA A 70 -2.68 4.42 -7.04
C ALA A 70 -1.19 4.40 -6.65
N LYS A 71 -0.89 4.09 -5.38
CA LYS A 71 0.48 3.98 -4.87
C LYS A 71 1.27 2.86 -5.56
N ALA A 72 0.67 1.69 -5.75
CA ALA A 72 1.31 0.56 -6.43
C ALA A 72 1.64 0.86 -7.89
N THR A 73 0.85 1.72 -8.53
CA THR A 73 1.00 2.12 -9.94
C THR A 73 1.69 3.48 -10.10
N ILE A 74 2.40 3.98 -9.07
CA ILE A 74 3.00 5.32 -9.09
C ILE A 74 3.97 5.56 -10.27
N LEU A 75 4.66 4.51 -10.71
CA LEU A 75 5.59 4.52 -11.86
C LEU A 75 4.86 4.37 -13.22
N SER A 76 3.54 4.30 -13.22
CA SER A 76 2.69 4.21 -14.42
C SER A 76 1.67 5.36 -14.40
N PRO A 77 2.05 6.57 -14.85
CA PRO A 77 1.27 7.78 -14.59
C PRO A 77 -0.20 7.72 -14.99
N LYS A 78 -0.50 7.19 -16.18
CA LYS A 78 -1.87 7.02 -16.66
C LYS A 78 -2.73 6.15 -15.73
N ASN A 79 -2.16 5.05 -15.23
CA ASN A 79 -2.85 4.13 -14.32
C ASN A 79 -3.03 4.78 -12.94
N CYS A 80 -1.99 5.41 -12.41
CA CYS A 80 -2.04 6.12 -11.14
C CYS A 80 -3.12 7.20 -11.14
N GLN A 81 -3.11 8.08 -12.15
CA GLN A 81 -4.10 9.16 -12.32
C GLN A 81 -5.54 8.63 -12.44
N ASN A 82 -5.75 7.51 -13.14
CA ASN A 82 -7.07 6.88 -13.24
C ASN A 82 -7.60 6.39 -11.87
N TYR A 83 -6.72 6.02 -10.94
CA TYR A 83 -7.13 5.69 -9.58
C TYR A 83 -7.32 6.95 -8.73
N LEU A 84 -6.41 7.93 -8.83
CA LEU A 84 -6.50 9.19 -8.09
C LEU A 84 -7.75 10.00 -8.46
N SER A 85 -8.19 9.98 -9.72
CA SER A 85 -9.41 10.67 -10.16
C SER A 85 -10.70 10.12 -9.54
N LYS A 86 -10.66 8.92 -8.96
CA LYS A 86 -11.80 8.29 -8.28
C LYS A 86 -11.90 8.66 -6.79
N LEU A 87 -10.84 9.23 -6.23
CA LEU A 87 -10.69 9.60 -4.83
C LEU A 87 -10.97 11.08 -4.60
N HIS A 88 -11.27 11.42 -3.36
CA HIS A 88 -11.35 12.81 -2.92
C HIS A 88 -9.97 13.46 -2.90
N LYS A 89 -9.94 14.78 -3.13
CA LYS A 89 -8.70 15.57 -3.00
C LYS A 89 -8.34 15.69 -1.52
N THR A 90 -7.15 15.23 -1.20
CA THR A 90 -6.50 15.28 0.11
C THR A 90 -5.03 15.65 -0.12
N ASN A 91 -4.30 16.02 0.93
CA ASN A 91 -2.86 16.29 0.78
C ASN A 91 -2.11 15.09 0.17
N THR A 92 -2.45 13.87 0.58
CA THR A 92 -1.88 12.63 0.02
C THR A 92 -2.22 12.43 -1.45
N THR A 93 -3.50 12.56 -1.85
CA THR A 93 -3.88 12.32 -3.25
C THR A 93 -3.39 13.42 -4.18
N ILE A 94 -3.34 14.67 -3.72
CA ILE A 94 -2.72 15.80 -4.43
C ILE A 94 -1.21 15.56 -4.58
N PHE A 95 -0.54 15.12 -3.52
CA PHE A 95 0.89 14.82 -3.57
C PHE A 95 1.21 13.69 -4.55
N LEU A 96 0.47 12.58 -4.48
CA LEU A 96 0.64 11.46 -5.41
C LEU A 96 0.39 11.87 -6.87
N ASP A 97 -0.59 12.73 -7.12
CA ASP A 97 -0.87 13.26 -8.46
C ASP A 97 0.31 14.10 -8.98
N ARG A 98 0.83 15.03 -8.17
CA ARG A 98 2.04 15.81 -8.52
C ARG A 98 3.25 14.91 -8.73
N LEU A 99 3.44 13.95 -7.85
CA LEU A 99 4.55 13.02 -7.88
C LEU A 99 4.52 12.17 -9.16
N THR A 100 3.36 11.60 -9.53
CA THR A 100 3.26 10.81 -10.77
C THR A 100 3.35 11.68 -12.02
N ASN A 101 2.88 12.93 -11.97
CA ASN A 101 2.99 13.90 -13.07
C ASN A 101 4.44 14.33 -13.36
N SER A 102 5.35 14.26 -12.39
CA SER A 102 6.76 14.59 -12.63
C SER A 102 7.40 13.63 -13.66
N LEU A 103 6.94 12.37 -13.73
CA LEU A 103 7.36 11.39 -14.73
C LEU A 103 6.93 11.76 -16.15
N LEU A 104 5.82 12.50 -16.30
CA LEU A 104 5.31 12.91 -17.61
C LEU A 104 5.99 14.18 -18.12
N THR A 105 6.39 15.06 -17.20
CA THR A 105 6.82 16.42 -17.54
C THR A 105 8.33 16.63 -17.49
N ASN A 106 9.10 15.64 -16.99
CA ASN A 106 10.54 15.76 -16.70
C ASN A 106 10.90 16.99 -15.84
N LYS A 107 9.92 17.59 -15.16
CA LYS A 107 10.16 18.71 -14.26
C LYS A 107 10.72 18.19 -12.94
N PRO A 108 11.68 18.90 -12.32
CA PRO A 108 12.16 18.54 -11.01
C PRO A 108 10.99 18.54 -10.02
N LEU A 109 11.02 17.61 -9.08
CA LEU A 109 10.01 17.50 -8.04
C LEU A 109 10.21 18.67 -7.05
N ASP A 110 9.56 19.79 -7.34
CA ASP A 110 9.51 20.97 -6.46
C ASP A 110 8.31 20.87 -5.52
N CYS A 111 8.43 20.05 -4.48
CA CYS A 111 7.43 20.02 -3.42
C CYS A 111 8.04 19.67 -2.07
N GLN A 112 7.51 20.32 -1.03
CA GLN A 112 7.78 19.94 0.35
C GLN A 112 7.23 18.53 0.59
N LEU A 113 8.10 17.65 1.09
CA LEU A 113 7.73 16.29 1.41
C LEU A 113 6.73 16.25 2.57
N PRO A 114 5.63 15.49 2.43
CA PRO A 114 4.69 15.30 3.52
C PRO A 114 5.35 14.49 4.65
N PRO A 115 4.90 14.65 5.92
CA PRO A 115 5.35 13.85 7.04
C PRO A 115 4.72 12.45 6.97
N ASN A 116 5.06 11.69 5.93
CA ASN A 116 4.55 10.35 5.69
C ASN A 116 5.68 9.49 5.09
N ILE A 117 6.08 8.46 5.84
CA ILE A 117 7.24 7.62 5.52
C ILE A 117 7.04 6.86 4.21
N GLU A 118 5.85 6.31 4.00
CA GLU A 118 5.51 5.60 2.76
C GLU A 118 5.59 6.54 1.55
N LEU A 119 5.11 7.79 1.67
CA LEU A 119 5.22 8.76 0.58
C LEU A 119 6.68 9.11 0.30
N ASN A 120 7.53 9.25 1.33
CA ASN A 120 8.96 9.46 1.15
C ASN A 120 9.63 8.28 0.42
N TYR A 121 9.26 7.05 0.78
CA TYR A 121 9.72 5.82 0.12
C TYR A 121 9.30 5.77 -1.35
N LEU A 122 8.04 6.10 -1.65
CA LEU A 122 7.53 6.13 -3.02
C LEU A 122 8.18 7.25 -3.85
N THR A 123 8.45 8.40 -3.24
CA THR A 123 9.19 9.48 -3.89
C THR A 123 10.61 9.06 -4.25
N ALA A 124 11.34 8.47 -3.32
CA ALA A 124 12.68 7.96 -3.59
C ALA A 124 12.67 6.90 -4.69
N ARG A 125 11.70 5.97 -4.67
CA ARG A 125 11.52 4.96 -5.72
C ARG A 125 11.33 5.58 -7.11
N LEU A 126 10.56 6.66 -7.19
CA LEU A 126 10.33 7.39 -8.44
C LEU A 126 11.58 8.14 -8.91
N LEU A 127 12.30 8.79 -8.01
CA LEU A 127 13.55 9.48 -8.33
C LEU A 127 14.64 8.49 -8.80
N ILE A 128 14.73 7.31 -8.17
CA ILE A 128 15.59 6.21 -8.63
C ILE A 128 15.21 5.81 -10.07
N PHE A 129 13.91 5.67 -10.35
CA PHE A 129 13.44 5.36 -11.70
C PHE A 129 13.81 6.45 -12.73
N GLN A 130 13.83 7.72 -12.32
CA GLN A 130 14.31 8.85 -13.12
C GLN A 130 15.84 8.99 -13.16
N LYS A 131 16.59 8.09 -12.50
CA LYS A 131 18.05 8.17 -12.31
C LYS A 131 18.53 9.42 -11.55
N ASN A 132 17.64 10.06 -10.80
CA ASN A 132 17.98 11.18 -9.92
C ASN A 132 18.41 10.66 -8.55
N TYR A 133 19.57 10.00 -8.52
CA TYR A 133 20.07 9.27 -7.36
C TYR A 133 20.45 10.19 -6.18
N HIS A 134 20.98 11.38 -6.46
CA HIS A 134 21.36 12.33 -5.42
C HIS A 134 20.15 12.81 -4.62
N GLN A 135 19.08 13.24 -5.30
CA GLN A 135 17.86 13.67 -4.61
C GLN A 135 17.20 12.49 -3.88
N ALA A 136 17.18 11.29 -4.48
CA ALA A 136 16.65 10.10 -3.82
C ALA A 136 17.42 9.78 -2.52
N LYS A 137 18.75 9.88 -2.54
CA LYS A 137 19.63 9.69 -1.38
C LYS A 137 19.28 10.68 -0.26
N GLU A 138 19.16 11.96 -0.56
CA GLU A 138 18.85 13.00 0.43
C GLU A 138 17.55 12.71 1.17
N ILE A 139 16.51 12.30 0.45
CA ILE A 139 15.19 11.97 1.01
C ILE A 139 15.27 10.78 1.98
N LEU A 140 15.97 9.72 1.56
CA LEU A 140 16.06 8.49 2.35
C LEU A 140 16.92 8.68 3.61
N VAL A 141 18.08 9.34 3.49
CA VAL A 141 19.01 9.54 4.61
C VAL A 141 18.39 10.42 5.70
N LYS A 142 17.64 11.47 5.32
CA LYS A 142 17.06 12.44 6.26
C LYS A 142 16.21 11.79 7.36
N ASN A 143 15.47 10.73 7.03
CA ASN A 143 14.49 10.13 7.94
C ASN A 143 14.99 8.84 8.62
N LEU A 144 16.10 8.27 8.15
CA LEU A 144 16.54 6.90 8.45
C LEU A 144 16.63 6.60 9.96
N ARG A 145 17.06 7.57 10.77
CA ARG A 145 17.27 7.42 12.23
C ARG A 145 15.99 7.23 13.04
N TYR A 146 14.86 7.68 12.52
CA TYR A 146 13.58 7.68 13.25
C TYR A 146 12.61 6.61 12.77
N LEU A 147 13.02 5.80 11.78
CA LEU A 147 12.21 4.70 11.25
C LEU A 147 12.25 3.51 12.20
N ASP A 148 11.12 2.79 12.30
CA ASP A 148 11.14 1.42 12.77
C ASP A 148 11.96 0.51 11.84
N ASP A 149 12.23 -0.70 12.32
CA ASP A 149 13.14 -1.62 11.64
C ASP A 149 12.63 -2.02 10.25
N PHE A 150 11.32 -2.16 10.04
CA PHE A 150 10.74 -2.58 8.75
C PHE A 150 10.87 -1.49 7.68
N TRP A 151 10.51 -0.26 8.02
CA TRP A 151 10.73 0.87 7.13
C TRP A 151 12.22 1.13 6.90
N ARG A 152 13.05 0.92 7.92
CA ARG A 152 14.51 1.05 7.79
C ARG A 152 15.09 0.02 6.82
N ILE A 153 14.63 -1.23 6.85
CA ILE A 153 15.03 -2.28 5.88
C ILE A 153 14.71 -1.82 4.44
N LEU A 154 13.49 -1.32 4.20
CA LEU A 154 13.10 -0.83 2.87
C LEU A 154 13.97 0.35 2.40
N PHE A 155 14.23 1.31 3.28
CA PHE A 155 15.06 2.49 2.97
C PHE A 155 16.51 2.11 2.70
N LEU A 156 17.11 1.27 3.56
CA LEU A 156 18.47 0.77 3.38
C LEU A 156 18.60 -0.03 2.08
N THR A 157 17.57 -0.78 1.69
CA THR A 157 17.57 -1.51 0.41
C THR A 157 17.67 -0.55 -0.78
N GLN A 158 16.86 0.52 -0.81
CA GLN A 158 16.96 1.53 -1.87
C GLN A 158 18.28 2.30 -1.83
N LEU A 159 18.78 2.65 -0.62
CA LEU A 159 20.08 3.30 -0.45
C LEU A 159 21.22 2.42 -0.96
N SER A 160 21.18 1.11 -0.72
CA SER A 160 22.21 0.18 -1.22
C SER A 160 22.29 0.19 -2.75
N PHE A 161 21.15 0.26 -3.42
CA PHE A 161 21.08 0.43 -4.88
C PHE A 161 21.68 1.78 -5.30
N ILE A 162 21.24 2.88 -4.66
CA ILE A 162 21.71 4.24 -4.97
C ILE A 162 23.22 4.36 -4.80
N TYR A 163 23.78 3.88 -3.68
CA TYR A 163 25.22 3.96 -3.41
C TYR A 163 26.05 3.19 -4.44
N ARG A 164 25.53 2.06 -4.94
CA ARG A 164 26.17 1.32 -6.03
C ARG A 164 26.19 2.13 -7.33
N GLU A 165 25.08 2.75 -7.69
CA GLU A 165 24.97 3.61 -8.89
C GLU A 165 25.85 4.86 -8.80
N LEU A 166 26.04 5.41 -7.60
CA LEU A 166 26.91 6.56 -7.33
C LEU A 166 28.38 6.19 -7.09
N MET A 167 28.73 4.90 -7.12
CA MET A 167 30.07 4.39 -6.77
C MET A 167 30.58 4.81 -5.38
N GLU A 168 29.66 4.97 -4.41
CA GLU A 168 29.96 5.31 -3.02
C GLU A 168 30.20 4.03 -2.18
N GLU A 169 31.30 3.32 -2.44
CA GLU A 169 31.56 1.97 -1.90
C GLU A 169 31.52 1.91 -0.36
N LYS A 170 32.08 2.92 0.33
CA LYS A 170 32.07 2.98 1.79
C LYS A 170 30.63 2.98 2.35
N ASN A 171 29.79 3.85 1.81
CA ASN A 171 28.39 3.97 2.22
C ASN A 171 27.57 2.74 1.86
N TYR A 172 27.88 2.12 0.72
CA TYR A 172 27.30 0.84 0.34
C TYR A 172 27.60 -0.25 1.38
N GLN A 173 28.87 -0.43 1.76
CA GLN A 173 29.27 -1.43 2.77
C GLN A 173 28.64 -1.16 4.15
N GLU A 174 28.60 0.10 4.59
CA GLU A 174 27.93 0.50 5.84
C GLU A 174 26.42 0.16 5.81
N THR A 175 25.77 0.37 4.67
CA THR A 175 24.34 0.06 4.46
C THR A 175 24.09 -1.45 4.54
N ILE A 176 24.93 -2.26 3.89
CA ILE A 176 24.85 -3.72 3.97
C ILE A 176 25.08 -4.22 5.39
N GLN A 177 26.04 -3.65 6.12
CA GLN A 177 26.28 -4.02 7.51
C GLN A 177 25.06 -3.71 8.40
N GLN A 178 24.40 -2.57 8.21
CA GLN A 178 23.17 -2.24 8.93
C GLN A 178 22.03 -3.21 8.60
N LEU A 179 21.83 -3.54 7.31
CA LEU A 179 20.83 -4.54 6.89
C LEU A 179 21.09 -5.90 7.53
N ARG A 180 22.34 -6.37 7.54
CA ARG A 180 22.72 -7.64 8.17
C ARG A 180 22.41 -7.67 9.67
N LYS A 181 22.64 -6.55 10.37
CA LYS A 181 22.32 -6.41 11.80
C LYS A 181 20.80 -6.47 12.04
N LEU A 182 20.02 -5.75 11.24
CA LEU A 182 18.55 -5.72 11.36
C LEU A 182 17.92 -7.08 11.03
N LEU A 183 18.45 -7.77 10.02
CA LEU A 183 17.94 -9.06 9.57
C LEU A 183 18.54 -10.25 10.33
N ALA A 184 19.37 -10.01 11.37
CA ALA A 184 20.06 -11.04 12.15
C ALA A 184 20.68 -12.14 11.26
N TYR A 185 21.49 -11.73 10.28
CA TYR A 185 21.98 -12.52 9.12
C TYR A 185 22.64 -13.88 9.44
N GLU A 186 22.83 -14.25 10.70
CA GLU A 186 23.49 -15.52 11.04
C GLU A 186 22.65 -16.76 10.71
N ASN A 187 21.32 -16.69 10.45
CA ASN A 187 20.52 -17.91 10.21
C ASN A 187 19.33 -17.83 9.20
N GLU A 188 19.24 -16.85 8.30
CA GLU A 188 18.10 -16.72 7.35
C GLU A 188 16.71 -16.90 8.01
N ASP A 189 16.55 -16.50 9.26
CA ASP A 189 15.37 -16.91 10.01
C ASP A 189 14.20 -15.93 9.81
N PHE A 190 13.54 -16.06 8.64
CA PHE A 190 12.28 -15.38 8.34
C PHE A 190 11.24 -15.62 9.44
N GLU A 191 11.28 -16.75 10.15
CA GLU A 191 10.37 -17.00 11.27
C GLU A 191 10.67 -16.12 12.46
N ASN A 192 11.94 -15.80 12.73
CA ASN A 192 12.28 -14.86 13.80
C ASN A 192 11.75 -13.43 13.50
N LEU A 193 11.87 -12.97 12.25
CA LEU A 193 11.27 -11.69 11.82
C LEU A 193 9.74 -11.70 11.88
N LYS A 194 9.10 -12.81 11.49
CA LYS A 194 7.65 -12.99 11.64
C LYS A 194 7.24 -12.94 13.12
N ASN A 195 7.98 -13.63 13.99
CA ASN A 195 7.72 -13.63 15.43
C ASN A 195 7.88 -12.24 16.04
N GLN A 196 8.92 -11.50 15.64
CA GLN A 196 9.08 -10.10 16.02
C GLN A 196 7.90 -9.24 15.56
N LEU A 197 7.46 -9.38 14.30
CA LEU A 197 6.29 -8.67 13.78
C LEU A 197 5.02 -8.99 14.55
N ILE A 198 4.78 -10.27 14.84
CA ILE A 198 3.62 -10.70 15.64
C ILE A 198 3.68 -10.05 17.02
N HIS A 199 4.84 -10.07 17.67
CA HIS A 199 5.02 -9.44 18.97
C HIS A 199 4.74 -7.93 18.91
N GLU A 200 5.29 -7.22 17.92
CA GLU A 200 5.00 -5.79 17.74
C GLU A 200 3.52 -5.52 17.47
N LEU A 201 2.88 -6.33 16.63
CA LEU A 201 1.45 -6.21 16.30
C LEU A 201 0.52 -6.39 17.51
N ILE A 202 0.85 -7.31 18.42
CA ILE A 202 0.03 -7.57 19.62
C ILE A 202 -0.11 -6.33 20.50
N TYR A 203 0.93 -5.50 20.55
CA TYR A 203 1.01 -4.36 21.44
C TYR A 203 0.93 -3.00 20.72
N GLU A 204 0.70 -2.96 19.41
CA GLU A 204 0.65 -1.70 18.63
C GLU A 204 -0.76 -1.07 18.68
N PRO A 205 -0.96 0.05 19.41
CA PRO A 205 -2.26 0.71 19.48
C PRO A 205 -2.58 1.57 18.26
N ASP A 206 -1.57 2.02 17.49
CA ASP A 206 -1.80 2.88 16.33
C ASP A 206 -2.26 2.05 15.12
N LEU A 207 -3.50 2.30 14.68
CA LEU A 207 -4.11 1.54 13.57
C LEU A 207 -3.37 1.70 12.23
N MET A 208 -2.67 2.82 12.01
CA MET A 208 -1.93 3.03 10.76
C MET A 208 -0.63 2.25 10.77
N ARG A 209 0.12 2.29 11.88
CA ARG A 209 1.32 1.47 12.06
C ARG A 209 0.98 -0.01 12.11
N ALA A 210 -0.08 -0.42 12.80
CA ALA A 210 -0.55 -1.80 12.80
C ALA A 210 -0.88 -2.29 11.37
N LYS A 211 -1.49 -1.43 10.54
CA LYS A 211 -1.74 -1.74 9.13
C LYS A 211 -0.45 -1.92 8.32
N ASP A 212 0.56 -1.08 8.54
CA ASP A 212 1.86 -1.21 7.88
C ASP A 212 2.55 -2.52 8.30
N LEU A 213 2.59 -2.81 9.61
CA LEU A 213 3.12 -4.06 10.17
C LEU A 213 2.39 -5.30 9.62
N LEU A 214 1.06 -5.26 9.51
CA LEU A 214 0.27 -6.32 8.87
C LEU A 214 0.66 -6.52 7.40
N THR A 215 0.93 -5.42 6.68
CA THR A 215 1.39 -5.49 5.29
C THR A 215 2.74 -6.18 5.19
N PHE A 216 3.68 -5.87 6.07
CA PHE A 216 4.97 -6.55 6.15
C PHE A 216 4.83 -8.03 6.51
N PHE A 217 3.98 -8.35 7.49
CA PHE A 217 3.72 -9.72 7.91
C PHE A 217 3.22 -10.57 6.74
N TYR A 218 2.17 -10.13 6.03
CA TYR A 218 1.66 -10.86 4.87
C TYR A 218 2.67 -10.92 3.71
N ALA A 219 3.46 -9.87 3.50
CA ALA A 219 4.50 -9.89 2.47
C ALA A 219 5.58 -10.93 2.75
N LEU A 220 6.03 -11.07 4.01
CA LEU A 220 6.97 -12.12 4.40
C LEU A 220 6.33 -13.50 4.29
N ASP A 221 5.09 -13.67 4.77
CA ASP A 221 4.43 -14.96 4.77
C ASP A 221 4.18 -15.50 3.36
N TYR A 222 3.54 -14.69 2.50
CA TYR A 222 3.35 -15.07 1.11
C TYR A 222 4.67 -15.14 0.35
N GLY A 223 5.62 -14.24 0.63
CA GLY A 223 6.94 -14.24 0.00
C GLY A 223 7.71 -15.55 0.22
N THR A 224 7.74 -16.04 1.46
CA THR A 224 8.40 -17.34 1.79
C THR A 224 7.74 -18.51 1.06
N THR A 225 6.41 -18.52 1.02
CA THR A 225 5.63 -19.57 0.33
C THR A 225 5.87 -19.54 -1.17
N PHE A 226 5.85 -18.36 -1.80
CA PHE A 226 6.13 -18.20 -3.23
C PHE A 226 7.57 -18.58 -3.58
N HIS A 227 8.55 -18.21 -2.75
CA HIS A 227 9.95 -18.61 -2.94
C HIS A 227 10.12 -20.13 -2.92
N HIS A 228 9.48 -20.80 -1.97
CA HIS A 228 9.46 -22.26 -1.91
C HIS A 228 8.80 -22.88 -3.16
N ALA A 229 7.65 -22.34 -3.58
CA ALA A 229 6.98 -22.80 -4.80
C ALA A 229 7.85 -22.64 -6.05
N LEU A 230 8.60 -21.53 -6.17
CA LEU A 230 9.55 -21.31 -7.27
C LEU A 230 10.68 -22.34 -7.25
N LYS A 231 11.25 -22.64 -6.08
CA LYS A 231 12.27 -23.69 -5.93
C LYS A 231 11.74 -25.06 -6.37
N LEU A 232 10.53 -25.44 -5.95
CA LEU A 232 9.90 -26.69 -6.36
C LEU A 232 9.65 -26.75 -7.88
N ALA A 233 9.25 -25.64 -8.49
CA ALA A 233 9.03 -25.56 -9.93
C ALA A 233 10.35 -25.68 -10.73
N GLN A 234 11.46 -25.17 -10.19
CA GLN A 234 12.79 -25.21 -10.80
C GLN A 234 13.54 -26.53 -10.54
N ALA A 235 13.12 -27.32 -9.54
CA ALA A 235 13.75 -28.60 -9.19
C ALA A 235 13.33 -29.77 -10.09
N ASN A 236 12.37 -29.55 -11.00
CA ASN A 236 11.95 -30.51 -12.01
C ASN A 236 12.41 -30.02 -13.40
N ASP A 237 13.71 -30.08 -13.65
CA ASP A 237 14.37 -30.16 -14.96
C ASP A 237 15.71 -30.92 -14.79
#